data_AF-A0A705GPI9-F1
#
_entry.id   AF-A0A705GPI9-F1
#
_cell.length_a   1.000
_cell.length_b   1.000
_cell.length_c   1.000
_cell.angle_alpha   90.00
_cell.angle_beta   90.00
_cell.angle_gamma   90.00
#
_symmetry.space_group_name_H-M   'P 1'
#
loop_
_entity.id
_entity.type
_entity.pdbx_description
1 polymer ?
#
loop_
_entity_poly.entity_id
_entity_poly.type
_entity_poly.pdbx_seq_one_letter_code
_entity_poly.pdbx_strand_id
1 'polypeptide(L)'
;RQAKLENKKRLAVVIAQQLNVVVNPKALFDVQIKRIHEYKRQLMNVLHVITRYNRIKENPEADWVPRVNIFAGKAASAYYMAKHIIHLINDVAKVINNDPQIGDKLKVVFIPNYSVSLAQVIIPAADLSEQISLAGTEASGTSNMKFALNGALTIGTLDGANVEMQEHIGEENIFIFGNTAEEVEALRRQGYKPRDYYEKDEELHQVLTQIGSGVFNPEEPGRYRDLVDSLINFGDHYQVLADYRSYVDCQDKVDELYRRPEEWTTKAMLNIANMGYFSSDRTIKEYAENIWHIDPVRL
;
A
#
# COMPACT_ATOMS: atom_id res chain seq x y z
N ARG A 1 -6.60 -21.09 2.00
CA ARG A 1 -6.79 -20.73 0.56
C ARG A 1 -8.25 -20.54 0.16
N GLN A 2 -9.11 -21.56 0.25
CA GLN A 2 -10.52 -21.43 -0.18
C GLN A 2 -11.25 -20.26 0.52
N ALA A 3 -11.10 -20.12 1.84
CA ALA A 3 -11.68 -19.01 2.58
C ALA A 3 -11.24 -17.62 2.05
N LYS A 4 -9.94 -17.45 1.74
CA LYS A 4 -9.40 -16.22 1.14
C LYS A 4 -10.03 -15.95 -0.23
N LEU A 5 -10.14 -16.97 -1.08
CA LEU A 5 -10.76 -16.84 -2.40
C LEU A 5 -12.23 -16.42 -2.32
N GLU A 6 -13.01 -16.98 -1.40
CA GLU A 6 -14.41 -16.57 -1.18
C GLU A 6 -14.51 -15.12 -0.68
N ASN A 7 -13.61 -14.70 0.21
CA ASN A 7 -13.53 -13.30 0.63
C ASN A 7 -13.22 -12.37 -0.56
N LYS A 8 -12.29 -12.75 -1.43
CA LYS A 8 -11.93 -12.01 -2.65
C LYS A 8 -13.09 -11.91 -3.63
N LYS A 9 -13.86 -12.98 -3.82
CA LYS A 9 -15.10 -12.94 -4.63
C LYS A 9 -16.12 -11.96 -4.06
N ARG A 10 -16.33 -11.95 -2.73
CA ARG A 10 -17.24 -10.97 -2.09
C ARG A 10 -16.80 -9.53 -2.34
N LEU A 11 -15.50 -9.25 -2.21
CA LEU A 11 -14.97 -7.91 -2.51
C LEU A 11 -15.10 -7.57 -4.00
N ALA A 12 -14.82 -8.52 -4.91
CA ALA A 12 -14.97 -8.31 -6.35
C ALA A 12 -16.41 -7.92 -6.74
N VAL A 13 -17.42 -8.51 -6.10
CA VAL A 13 -18.83 -8.10 -6.27
C VAL A 13 -19.06 -6.66 -5.83
N VAL A 14 -18.53 -6.25 -4.67
CA VAL A 14 -18.66 -4.86 -4.20
C VAL A 14 -17.97 -3.88 -5.15
N ILE A 15 -16.79 -4.22 -5.65
CA ILE A 15 -16.05 -3.40 -6.63
C ILE A 15 -16.88 -3.26 -7.92
N ALA A 16 -17.43 -4.35 -8.44
CA ALA A 16 -18.26 -4.32 -9.64
C ALA A 16 -19.53 -3.46 -9.44
N GLN A 17 -20.20 -3.58 -8.30
CA GLN A 17 -21.41 -2.82 -7.99
C GLN A 17 -21.16 -1.33 -7.82
N GLN A 18 -20.04 -0.93 -7.19
CA GLN A 18 -19.78 0.47 -6.87
C GLN A 18 -19.04 1.22 -7.98
N LEU A 19 -18.17 0.53 -8.72
CA LEU A 19 -17.26 1.15 -9.69
C LEU A 19 -17.53 0.73 -11.13
N ASN A 20 -18.40 -0.26 -11.37
CA ASN A 20 -18.56 -0.90 -12.68
C ASN A 20 -17.25 -1.44 -13.26
N VAL A 21 -16.34 -1.90 -12.38
CA VAL A 21 -15.07 -2.53 -12.75
C VAL A 21 -15.13 -4.00 -12.34
N VAL A 22 -14.89 -4.90 -13.29
CA VAL A 22 -14.77 -6.34 -13.02
C VAL A 22 -13.30 -6.63 -12.71
N VAL A 23 -13.04 -7.29 -11.58
CA VAL A 23 -11.69 -7.68 -11.15
C VAL A 23 -11.59 -9.19 -10.98
N ASN A 24 -10.44 -9.75 -11.36
CA ASN A 24 -10.17 -11.19 -11.25
C ASN A 24 -9.86 -11.59 -9.78
N PRO A 25 -10.70 -12.40 -9.10
CA PRO A 25 -10.46 -12.79 -7.70
C PRO A 25 -9.28 -13.77 -7.51
N LYS A 26 -8.65 -14.25 -8.60
CA LYS A 26 -7.41 -15.04 -8.54
C LYS A 26 -6.14 -14.17 -8.54
N ALA A 27 -6.25 -12.92 -9.00
CA ALA A 27 -5.16 -11.95 -8.96
C ALA A 27 -4.78 -11.60 -7.52
N LEU A 28 -3.52 -11.22 -7.27
CA LEU A 28 -3.07 -10.73 -5.97
C LEU A 28 -3.84 -9.43 -5.63
N PHE A 29 -4.58 -9.45 -4.52
CA PHE A 29 -5.27 -8.26 -4.01
C PHE A 29 -4.32 -7.47 -3.12
N ASP A 30 -3.82 -6.37 -3.67
CA ASP A 30 -2.83 -5.47 -3.10
C ASP A 30 -3.54 -4.25 -2.50
N VAL A 31 -3.53 -4.11 -1.18
CA VAL A 31 -4.52 -3.28 -0.48
C VAL A 31 -3.87 -2.19 0.38
N GLN A 32 -4.22 -0.95 0.08
CA GLN A 32 -3.89 0.22 0.91
C GLN A 32 -5.15 0.97 1.35
N ILE A 33 -5.68 0.62 2.53
CA ILE A 33 -6.85 1.30 3.12
C ILE A 33 -6.50 2.07 4.39
N LYS A 34 -6.46 3.39 4.28
CA LYS A 34 -6.16 4.31 5.39
C LYS A 34 -6.54 5.74 5.00
N ARG A 35 -6.45 6.68 5.95
CA ARG A 35 -6.61 8.11 5.65
C ARG A 35 -5.63 8.49 4.53
N ILE A 36 -6.06 9.33 3.59
CA ILE A 36 -5.17 9.83 2.55
C ILE A 36 -4.36 10.98 3.14
N HIS A 37 -3.04 10.80 3.19
CA HIS A 37 -2.09 11.73 3.77
C HIS A 37 -0.73 11.49 3.13
N GLU A 38 0.05 12.54 2.89
CA GLU A 38 1.37 12.44 2.26
C GLU A 38 2.31 11.45 2.99
N TYR A 39 2.41 11.48 4.33
CA TYR A 39 3.25 10.52 5.08
C TYR A 39 2.82 9.06 4.96
N LYS A 40 1.55 8.79 4.61
CA LYS A 40 1.03 7.42 4.40
C LYS A 40 1.37 6.90 3.00
N ARG A 41 1.97 7.74 2.17
CA ARG A 41 2.60 7.43 0.88
C ARG A 41 1.76 6.63 -0.09
N GLN A 42 0.45 6.90 -0.16
CA GLN A 42 -0.38 6.43 -1.29
C GLN A 42 0.19 6.89 -2.64
N LEU A 43 0.90 8.03 -2.63
CA LEU A 43 1.65 8.50 -3.78
C LEU A 43 2.72 7.49 -4.22
N MET A 44 3.55 6.99 -3.30
CA MET A 44 4.57 5.97 -3.63
C MET A 44 3.96 4.69 -4.20
N ASN A 45 2.82 4.24 -3.65
CA ASN A 45 2.10 3.08 -4.19
C ASN A 45 1.65 3.31 -5.64
N VAL A 46 1.03 4.46 -5.93
CA VAL A 46 0.62 4.74 -7.32
C VAL A 46 1.80 4.94 -8.28
N LEU A 47 2.96 5.41 -7.80
CA LEU A 47 4.19 5.42 -8.63
C LEU A 47 4.57 3.98 -9.04
N HIS A 48 4.61 3.05 -8.10
CA HIS A 48 4.88 1.62 -8.39
C HIS A 48 3.83 1.01 -9.34
N VAL A 49 2.55 1.36 -9.18
CA VAL A 49 1.49 0.91 -10.12
C VAL A 49 1.81 1.34 -11.55
N ILE A 50 2.29 2.58 -11.75
CA ILE A 50 2.68 3.09 -13.06
C ILE A 50 3.95 2.38 -13.56
N THR A 51 4.93 2.15 -12.69
CA THR A 51 6.13 1.35 -13.01
C THR A 51 5.74 -0.03 -13.55
N ARG A 52 4.86 -0.73 -12.83
CA ARG A 52 4.36 -2.04 -13.23
C ARG A 52 3.61 -1.97 -14.56
N TYR A 53 2.77 -0.95 -14.75
CA TYR A 53 2.08 -0.73 -16.02
C TYR A 53 3.06 -0.56 -17.19
N ASN A 54 4.11 0.24 -17.03
CA ASN A 54 5.14 0.43 -18.06
C ASN A 54 5.87 -0.88 -18.37
N ARG A 55 6.31 -1.62 -17.34
CA ARG A 55 6.97 -2.93 -17.52
C ARG A 55 6.08 -3.94 -18.26
N ILE A 56 4.77 -3.99 -17.95
CA ILE A 56 3.82 -4.88 -18.66
C ILE A 56 3.72 -4.48 -20.14
N LYS A 57 3.72 -3.19 -20.47
CA LYS A 57 3.63 -2.74 -21.87
C LYS A 57 4.89 -3.03 -22.66
N GLU A 58 6.05 -2.91 -22.03
CA GLU A 58 7.34 -3.20 -22.64
C GLU A 58 7.52 -4.71 -22.89
N ASN A 59 7.02 -5.55 -21.99
CA ASN A 59 7.05 -7.00 -22.16
C ASN A 59 5.68 -7.66 -21.86
N PRO A 60 4.71 -7.57 -22.80
CA PRO A 60 3.36 -8.05 -22.58
C PRO A 60 3.28 -9.56 -22.38
N GLU A 61 4.18 -10.32 -23.01
CA GLU A 61 4.15 -11.78 -23.01
C GLU A 61 4.87 -12.41 -21.81
N ALA A 62 5.47 -11.60 -20.93
CA ALA A 62 6.05 -12.11 -19.69
C ALA A 62 4.99 -12.70 -18.76
N ASP A 63 5.43 -13.63 -17.90
CA ASP A 63 4.58 -14.27 -16.89
C ASP A 63 4.32 -13.34 -15.69
N TRP A 64 3.47 -12.34 -15.91
CA TRP A 64 3.05 -11.38 -14.90
C TRP A 64 2.11 -12.01 -13.88
N VAL A 65 2.40 -11.84 -12.58
CA VAL A 65 1.40 -12.11 -11.53
C VAL A 65 0.25 -11.12 -11.69
N PRO A 66 -0.99 -11.56 -11.98
CA PRO A 66 -2.11 -10.64 -12.10
C PRO A 66 -2.34 -9.92 -10.77
N ARG A 67 -2.53 -8.60 -10.79
CA ARG A 67 -2.64 -7.78 -9.58
C ARG A 67 -3.84 -6.83 -9.63
N VAL A 68 -4.50 -6.66 -8.49
CA VAL A 68 -5.55 -5.66 -8.28
C VAL A 68 -5.11 -4.74 -7.15
N ASN A 69 -4.70 -3.52 -7.49
CA ASN A 69 -4.33 -2.48 -6.52
C ASN A 69 -5.59 -1.77 -6.01
N ILE A 70 -5.87 -1.91 -4.72
CA ILE A 70 -7.11 -1.47 -4.08
C ILE A 70 -6.78 -0.38 -3.07
N PHE A 71 -7.22 0.83 -3.41
CA PHE A 71 -7.16 2.00 -2.55
C PHE A 71 -8.53 2.27 -1.92
N ALA A 72 -8.54 2.67 -0.66
CA ALA A 72 -9.73 3.26 -0.06
C ALA A 72 -9.31 4.21 1.07
N GLY A 73 -9.91 5.39 1.11
CA GLY A 73 -9.56 6.38 2.11
C GLY A 73 -10.32 7.68 1.96
N LYS A 74 -10.13 8.58 2.92
CA LYS A 74 -10.66 9.94 2.89
C LYS A 74 -9.51 10.92 3.11
N ALA A 75 -9.53 12.01 2.35
CA ALA A 75 -8.72 13.19 2.60
C ALA A 75 -9.52 14.17 3.47
N ALA A 76 -8.82 14.98 4.28
CA ALA A 76 -9.46 16.11 4.95
C ALA A 76 -9.94 17.15 3.92
N SER A 77 -11.01 17.88 4.23
CA SER A 77 -11.67 18.77 3.27
C SER A 77 -10.75 19.86 2.70
N ALA A 78 -9.88 20.42 3.52
CA ALA A 78 -8.92 21.48 3.13
C ALA A 78 -7.57 20.93 2.63
N TYR A 79 -7.36 19.61 2.65
CA TYR A 79 -6.05 19.03 2.31
C TYR A 79 -5.93 18.84 0.79
N TYR A 80 -5.45 19.90 0.13
CA TYR A 80 -5.29 19.95 -1.32
C TYR A 80 -4.41 18.81 -1.87
N MET A 81 -3.20 18.63 -1.34
CA MET A 81 -2.28 17.59 -1.85
C MET A 81 -2.86 16.18 -1.70
N ALA A 82 -3.50 15.87 -0.56
CA ALA A 82 -4.16 14.58 -0.37
C ALA A 82 -5.30 14.34 -1.37
N LYS A 83 -6.09 15.38 -1.71
CA LYS A 83 -7.10 15.29 -2.77
C LYS A 83 -6.47 15.11 -4.16
N HIS A 84 -5.36 15.77 -4.44
CA HIS A 84 -4.60 15.58 -5.68
C HIS A 84 -4.09 14.14 -5.83
N ILE A 85 -3.61 13.52 -4.75
CA ILE A 85 -3.24 12.10 -4.75
C ILE A 85 -4.46 11.21 -5.07
N ILE A 86 -5.64 11.50 -4.51
CA ILE A 86 -6.87 10.77 -4.85
C ILE A 86 -7.20 10.93 -6.35
N HIS A 87 -7.12 12.15 -6.88
CA HIS A 87 -7.37 12.40 -8.30
C HIS A 87 -6.38 11.62 -9.17
N LEU A 88 -5.08 11.65 -8.85
CA LEU A 88 -4.06 10.91 -9.58
C LEU A 88 -4.35 9.42 -9.62
N ILE A 89 -4.70 8.81 -8.47
CA ILE A 89 -5.04 7.38 -8.43
C ILE A 89 -6.21 7.05 -9.34
N ASN A 90 -7.26 7.90 -9.37
CA ASN A 90 -8.43 7.68 -10.22
C ASN A 90 -8.11 7.86 -11.71
N ASP A 91 -7.32 8.88 -12.08
CA ASP A 91 -6.93 9.15 -13.46
C ASP A 91 -6.00 8.03 -13.99
N VAL A 92 -5.04 7.56 -13.17
CA VAL A 92 -4.22 6.38 -13.46
C VAL A 92 -5.09 5.13 -13.61
N ALA A 93 -6.05 4.92 -12.70
CA ALA A 93 -6.97 3.78 -12.78
C ALA A 93 -7.81 3.81 -14.06
N LYS A 94 -8.28 4.98 -14.49
CA LYS A 94 -9.03 5.14 -15.74
C LYS A 94 -8.20 4.72 -16.95
N VAL A 95 -6.94 5.10 -17.02
CA VAL A 95 -6.05 4.69 -18.12
C VAL A 95 -5.79 3.19 -18.07
N ILE A 96 -5.28 2.67 -16.95
CA ILE A 96 -4.86 1.27 -16.82
C ILE A 96 -6.03 0.31 -17.04
N ASN A 97 -7.18 0.57 -16.42
CA ASN A 97 -8.30 -0.37 -16.48
C ASN A 97 -8.92 -0.49 -17.88
N ASN A 98 -8.71 0.50 -18.76
CA ASN A 98 -9.22 0.55 -20.13
C ASN A 98 -8.15 0.27 -21.19
N ASP A 99 -6.89 0.00 -20.82
CA ASP A 99 -5.86 -0.39 -21.77
C ASP A 99 -6.02 -1.89 -22.15
N PRO A 100 -6.37 -2.22 -23.41
CA PRO A 100 -6.59 -3.61 -23.84
C PRO A 100 -5.30 -4.46 -23.82
N GLN A 101 -4.11 -3.86 -23.88
CA GLN A 101 -2.84 -4.58 -23.78
C GLN A 101 -2.59 -5.11 -22.36
N ILE A 102 -3.15 -4.42 -21.36
CA ILE A 102 -3.04 -4.79 -19.94
C ILE A 102 -4.07 -5.85 -19.57
N GLY A 103 -5.33 -5.67 -19.99
CA GLY A 103 -6.41 -6.61 -19.69
C GLY A 103 -6.59 -6.85 -18.18
N ASP A 104 -6.48 -8.11 -17.76
CA ASP A 104 -6.60 -8.54 -16.36
C ASP A 104 -5.25 -8.68 -15.61
N LYS A 105 -4.13 -8.34 -16.27
CA LYS A 105 -2.79 -8.40 -15.64
C LYS A 105 -2.64 -7.35 -14.54
N LEU A 106 -3.27 -6.20 -14.70
CA LEU A 106 -3.27 -5.12 -13.72
C LEU A 106 -4.61 -4.40 -13.72
N LYS A 107 -5.22 -4.27 -12.54
CA LYS A 107 -6.38 -3.40 -12.30
C LYS A 107 -6.08 -2.48 -11.12
N VAL A 108 -6.63 -1.27 -11.17
CA VAL A 108 -6.51 -0.29 -10.08
C VAL A 108 -7.90 0.18 -9.72
N VAL A 109 -8.23 0.17 -8.42
CA VAL A 109 -9.55 0.61 -7.96
C VAL A 109 -9.40 1.53 -6.75
N PHE A 110 -10.16 2.62 -6.74
CA PHE A 110 -10.34 3.46 -5.56
C PHE A 110 -11.78 3.30 -5.09
N ILE A 111 -11.99 2.59 -3.98
CA ILE A 111 -13.34 2.34 -3.47
C ILE A 111 -13.80 3.55 -2.64
N PRO A 112 -14.90 4.23 -3.01
CA PRO A 112 -15.30 5.48 -2.39
C PRO A 112 -15.83 5.28 -0.97
N ASN A 113 -15.82 6.39 -0.20
CA ASN A 113 -16.45 6.47 1.12
C ASN A 113 -16.02 5.36 2.11
N TYR A 114 -14.70 5.14 2.24
CA TYR A 114 -14.15 4.18 3.20
C TYR A 114 -14.74 4.35 4.61
N SER A 115 -15.16 3.21 5.19
CA SER A 115 -15.87 3.10 6.46
C SER A 115 -15.59 1.74 7.09
N VAL A 116 -16.03 1.53 8.33
CA VAL A 116 -15.88 0.23 9.03
C VAL A 116 -16.57 -0.90 8.27
N SER A 117 -17.79 -0.67 7.76
CA SER A 117 -18.53 -1.68 6.99
C SER A 117 -17.76 -2.09 5.73
N LEU A 118 -17.13 -1.13 5.05
CA LEU A 118 -16.31 -1.46 3.89
C LEU A 118 -15.02 -2.19 4.30
N ALA A 119 -14.39 -1.80 5.41
CA ALA A 119 -13.21 -2.47 5.94
C ALA A 119 -13.47 -3.95 6.26
N GLN A 120 -14.66 -4.29 6.78
CA GLN A 120 -15.07 -5.68 7.06
C GLN A 120 -15.12 -6.56 5.79
N VAL A 121 -15.29 -5.96 4.62
CA VAL A 121 -15.25 -6.67 3.32
C VAL A 121 -13.84 -6.68 2.73
N ILE A 122 -13.13 -5.55 2.81
CA ILE A 122 -11.80 -5.42 2.19
C ILE A 122 -10.75 -6.24 2.95
N ILE A 123 -10.68 -6.12 4.28
CA ILE A 123 -9.60 -6.71 5.08
C ILE A 123 -9.50 -8.24 4.90
N PRO A 124 -10.60 -9.02 4.98
CA PRO A 124 -10.52 -10.46 4.79
C PRO A 124 -10.10 -10.90 3.38
N ALA A 125 -10.25 -10.02 2.39
CA ALA A 125 -9.97 -10.28 0.98
C ALA A 125 -8.53 -9.92 0.56
N ALA A 126 -7.81 -9.11 1.34
CA ALA A 126 -6.44 -8.71 0.99
C ALA A 126 -5.47 -9.90 1.00
N ASP A 127 -4.61 -9.97 -0.01
CA ASP A 127 -3.45 -10.86 0.00
C ASP A 127 -2.23 -10.10 0.54
N LEU A 128 -2.02 -8.87 0.06
CA LEU A 128 -0.93 -7.99 0.48
C LEU A 128 -1.50 -6.73 1.15
N SER A 129 -0.87 -6.31 2.24
CA SER A 129 -1.26 -5.17 3.07
C SER A 129 -0.17 -4.11 3.06
N GLU A 130 -0.50 -2.94 2.49
CA GLU A 130 0.40 -1.81 2.26
C GLU A 130 0.53 -0.91 3.50
N GLN A 131 1.65 -1.05 4.21
CA GLN A 131 1.98 -0.36 5.46
C GLN A 131 3.23 0.51 5.29
N ILE A 132 3.19 1.34 4.27
CA ILE A 132 4.34 2.05 3.68
C ILE A 132 4.50 3.49 4.17
N SER A 133 4.14 3.79 5.42
CA SER A 133 4.37 5.14 5.97
C SER A 133 5.87 5.46 5.98
N LEU A 134 6.28 6.73 5.96
CA LEU A 134 7.70 7.08 6.17
C LEU A 134 8.12 6.64 7.58
N ALA A 135 9.27 5.96 7.72
CA ALA A 135 9.74 5.52 9.02
C ALA A 135 9.87 6.68 10.02
N GLY A 136 9.38 6.48 11.24
CA GLY A 136 9.30 7.49 12.29
C GLY A 136 8.04 8.36 12.26
N THR A 137 7.04 8.08 11.41
CA THR A 137 5.82 8.91 11.30
C THR A 137 4.53 8.22 11.79
N GLU A 138 4.47 6.89 11.76
CA GLU A 138 3.36 6.12 12.28
C GLU A 138 3.66 5.69 13.72
N ALA A 139 2.90 6.22 14.69
CA ALA A 139 3.10 5.85 16.09
C ALA A 139 2.79 4.37 16.40
N SER A 140 1.87 3.76 15.63
CA SER A 140 1.49 2.36 15.78
C SER A 140 0.83 1.87 14.49
N GLY A 141 -0.45 2.18 14.30
CA GLY A 141 -1.26 1.63 13.21
C GLY A 141 -1.95 0.35 13.66
N THR A 142 -3.27 0.27 13.42
CA THR A 142 -4.08 -0.90 13.82
C THR A 142 -4.67 -1.65 12.64
N SER A 143 -4.60 -1.08 11.43
CA SER A 143 -5.05 -1.75 10.21
C SER A 143 -4.12 -2.88 9.78
N ASN A 144 -2.81 -2.69 9.95
CA ASN A 144 -1.78 -3.73 9.74
C ASN A 144 -2.07 -4.98 10.58
N MET A 145 -2.43 -4.81 11.85
CA MET A 145 -2.80 -5.89 12.75
C MET A 145 -4.01 -6.68 12.22
N LYS A 146 -5.05 -5.96 11.76
CA LYS A 146 -6.27 -6.58 11.21
C LYS A 146 -5.97 -7.37 9.93
N PHE A 147 -5.09 -6.85 9.08
CA PHE A 147 -4.68 -7.52 7.84
C PHE A 147 -3.91 -8.80 8.12
N ALA A 148 -2.88 -8.76 8.97
CA ALA A 148 -2.11 -9.94 9.32
C ALA A 148 -2.97 -11.02 10.00
N LEU A 149 -3.88 -10.61 10.90
CA LEU A 149 -4.83 -11.53 11.54
C LEU A 149 -5.81 -12.17 10.53
N ASN A 150 -6.04 -11.53 9.38
CA ASN A 150 -6.85 -12.07 8.28
C ASN A 150 -6.00 -12.76 7.19
N GLY A 151 -4.72 -13.01 7.44
CA GLY A 151 -3.83 -13.75 6.54
C GLY A 151 -3.40 -12.97 5.30
N ALA A 152 -3.35 -11.63 5.37
CA ALA A 152 -2.62 -10.83 4.41
C ALA A 152 -1.16 -10.69 4.87
N LEU A 153 -0.21 -10.82 3.96
CA LEU A 153 1.19 -10.51 4.24
C LEU A 153 1.38 -8.99 4.21
N THR A 154 2.24 -8.48 5.09
CA THR A 154 2.54 -7.05 5.15
C THR A 154 3.71 -6.72 4.25
N ILE A 155 3.58 -5.66 3.46
CA ILE A 155 4.71 -4.92 2.88
C ILE A 155 4.76 -3.54 3.54
N GLY A 156 5.90 -3.17 4.09
CA GLY A 156 5.98 -1.95 4.89
C GLY A 156 7.39 -1.54 5.28
N THR A 157 7.47 -0.35 5.86
CA THR A 157 8.68 0.16 6.52
C THR A 157 8.80 -0.36 7.94
N LEU A 158 10.00 -0.28 8.51
CA LEU A 158 10.24 -0.45 9.95
C LEU A 158 9.72 0.78 10.72
N ASP A 159 8.40 0.83 10.88
CA ASP A 159 7.71 1.93 11.55
C ASP A 159 6.48 1.45 12.33
N GLY A 160 6.17 2.14 13.43
CA GLY A 160 5.03 1.84 14.29
C GLY A 160 4.91 0.34 14.64
N ALA A 161 3.70 -0.19 14.54
CA ALA A 161 3.42 -1.57 14.87
C ALA A 161 3.96 -2.59 13.86
N ASN A 162 4.55 -2.17 12.72
CA ASN A 162 5.23 -3.12 11.84
C ASN A 162 6.47 -3.71 12.51
N VAL A 163 7.15 -2.94 13.38
CA VAL A 163 8.31 -3.39 14.16
C VAL A 163 7.88 -4.51 15.13
N GLU A 164 6.88 -4.23 15.98
CA GLU A 164 6.32 -5.23 16.90
C GLU A 164 5.78 -6.44 16.14
N MET A 165 5.11 -6.23 15.00
CA MET A 165 4.59 -7.34 14.19
C MET A 165 5.72 -8.23 13.68
N GLN A 166 6.81 -7.65 13.17
CA GLN A 166 7.98 -8.40 12.73
C GLN A 166 8.58 -9.26 13.86
N GLU A 167 8.71 -8.70 15.06
CA GLU A 167 9.21 -9.41 16.24
C GLU A 167 8.36 -10.65 16.58
N HIS A 168 7.04 -10.55 16.44
CA HIS A 168 6.11 -11.63 16.75
C HIS A 168 5.94 -12.65 15.61
N ILE A 169 5.90 -12.21 14.35
CA ILE A 169 5.62 -13.08 13.20
C ILE A 169 6.88 -13.65 12.55
N GLY A 170 8.07 -13.09 12.83
CA GLY A 170 9.34 -13.44 12.21
C GLY A 170 9.65 -12.61 10.96
N GLU A 171 10.91 -12.20 10.80
CA GLU A 171 11.37 -11.35 9.69
C GLU A 171 11.12 -11.97 8.32
N GLU A 172 11.16 -13.29 8.22
CA GLU A 172 10.93 -14.01 6.98
C GLU A 172 9.46 -13.97 6.53
N ASN A 173 8.53 -13.59 7.41
CA ASN A 173 7.08 -13.64 7.16
C ASN A 173 6.47 -12.25 6.91
N ILE A 174 7.31 -11.24 6.71
CA ILE A 174 6.94 -9.85 6.39
C ILE A 174 7.90 -9.26 5.35
N PHE A 175 7.40 -8.39 4.48
CA PHE A 175 8.18 -7.72 3.46
C PHE A 175 8.58 -6.32 3.94
N ILE A 176 9.77 -6.22 4.53
CA ILE A 176 10.32 -4.95 5.01
C ILE A 176 11.21 -4.31 3.94
N PHE A 177 11.06 -3.00 3.75
CA PHE A 177 11.89 -2.19 2.84
C PHE A 177 12.05 -0.76 3.37
N GLY A 178 12.85 0.03 2.64
CA GLY A 178 13.04 1.46 2.89
C GLY A 178 14.06 1.75 3.99
N ASN A 179 14.31 3.03 4.19
CA ASN A 179 15.20 3.53 5.23
C ASN A 179 14.59 3.34 6.64
N THR A 180 15.42 3.07 7.64
CA THR A 180 14.99 3.15 9.05
C THR A 180 14.73 4.60 9.48
N ALA A 181 14.09 4.81 10.64
CA ALA A 181 13.85 6.15 11.16
C ALA A 181 15.16 6.94 11.37
N GLU A 182 16.23 6.27 11.80
CA GLU A 182 17.57 6.87 11.94
C GLU A 182 18.16 7.26 10.59
N GLU A 183 18.03 6.40 9.58
CA GLU A 183 18.52 6.65 8.22
C GLU A 183 17.74 7.79 7.54
N VAL A 184 16.42 7.84 7.73
CA VAL A 184 15.56 8.95 7.27
C VAL A 184 16.06 10.29 7.83
N GLU A 185 16.32 10.36 9.13
CA GLU A 185 16.83 11.57 9.78
C GLU A 185 18.27 11.88 9.35
N ALA A 186 19.12 10.87 9.18
CA ALA A 186 20.48 11.05 8.70
C ALA A 186 20.50 11.64 7.28
N LEU A 187 19.69 11.09 6.37
CA LEU A 187 19.57 11.59 5.00
C LEU A 187 19.10 13.04 4.96
N ARG A 188 18.14 13.38 5.84
CA ARG A 188 17.64 14.75 5.99
C ARG A 188 18.73 15.71 6.45
N ARG A 189 19.51 15.33 7.46
CA ARG A 189 20.64 16.13 7.99
C ARG A 189 21.78 16.30 6.98
N GLN A 190 22.01 15.30 6.13
CA GLN A 190 23.01 15.35 5.07
C GLN A 190 22.59 16.20 3.86
N GLY A 191 21.38 16.78 3.89
CA GLY A 191 20.86 17.62 2.83
C GLY A 191 20.29 16.80 1.66
N TYR A 192 19.37 15.88 1.97
CA TYR A 192 18.59 15.08 1.02
C TYR A 192 18.25 15.85 -0.27
N LYS A 193 18.65 15.29 -1.42
CA LYS A 193 18.41 15.84 -2.76
C LYS A 193 17.53 14.88 -3.57
N PRO A 194 16.20 15.07 -3.59
CA PRO A 194 15.29 14.15 -4.28
C PRO A 194 15.57 14.05 -5.79
N ARG A 195 16.03 15.16 -6.40
CA ARG A 195 16.43 15.23 -7.80
C ARG A 195 17.49 14.19 -8.17
N ASP A 196 18.44 13.89 -7.29
CA ASP A 196 19.48 12.90 -7.54
C ASP A 196 18.89 11.50 -7.71
N TYR A 197 17.79 11.18 -7.01
CA TYR A 197 17.08 9.90 -7.15
C TYR A 197 16.31 9.87 -8.47
N TYR A 198 15.62 10.96 -8.82
CA TYR A 198 14.93 11.11 -10.10
C TYR A 198 15.86 10.99 -11.32
N GLU A 199 17.09 11.47 -11.23
CA GLU A 199 18.05 11.45 -12.35
C GLU A 199 18.79 10.11 -12.49
N LYS A 200 18.94 9.34 -11.40
CA LYS A 200 19.65 8.06 -11.40
C LYS A 200 18.78 6.86 -11.75
N ASP A 201 17.49 6.92 -11.45
CA ASP A 201 16.56 5.81 -11.63
C ASP A 201 15.68 6.04 -12.87
N GLU A 202 15.94 5.30 -13.94
CA GLU A 202 15.25 5.46 -15.23
C GLU A 202 13.74 5.19 -15.15
N GLU A 203 13.32 4.22 -14.34
CA GLU A 203 11.90 3.90 -14.17
C GLU A 203 11.19 5.00 -13.39
N LEU A 204 11.82 5.50 -12.32
CA LEU A 204 11.30 6.64 -11.58
C LEU A 204 11.19 7.88 -12.46
N HIS A 205 12.22 8.12 -13.29
CA HIS A 205 12.25 9.21 -14.25
C HIS A 205 11.07 9.13 -15.22
N GLN A 206 10.85 7.96 -15.83
CA GLN A 206 9.76 7.71 -16.76
C GLN A 206 8.39 7.94 -16.09
N VAL A 207 8.16 7.38 -14.90
CA VAL A 207 6.91 7.52 -14.15
C VAL A 207 6.59 8.99 -13.87
N LEU A 208 7.54 9.74 -13.29
CA LEU A 208 7.31 11.14 -12.95
C LEU A 208 7.16 12.03 -14.19
N THR A 209 7.87 11.70 -15.28
CA THR A 209 7.69 12.37 -16.58
C THR A 209 6.29 12.12 -17.14
N GLN A 210 5.77 10.89 -17.09
CA GLN A 210 4.42 10.57 -17.57
C GLN A 210 3.34 11.33 -16.76
N ILE A 211 3.51 11.41 -15.44
CA ILE A 211 2.61 12.18 -14.57
C ILE A 211 2.66 13.68 -14.92
N GLY A 212 3.86 14.25 -15.02
CA GLY A 212 4.05 15.69 -15.26
C GLY A 212 3.71 16.16 -16.67
N SER A 213 3.75 15.25 -17.66
CA SER A 213 3.40 15.53 -19.06
C SER A 213 1.93 15.32 -19.40
N GLY A 214 1.13 14.79 -18.47
CA GLY A 214 -0.31 14.63 -18.66
C GLY A 214 -0.75 13.32 -19.27
N VAL A 215 0.09 12.27 -19.28
CA VAL A 215 -0.27 10.95 -19.85
C VAL A 215 -1.54 10.38 -19.23
N PHE A 216 -1.73 10.58 -17.92
CA PHE A 216 -2.90 10.09 -17.18
C PHE A 216 -4.11 11.03 -17.24
N ASN A 217 -3.91 12.28 -17.69
CA ASN A 217 -5.01 13.21 -17.93
C ASN A 217 -4.70 14.15 -19.12
N PRO A 218 -4.99 13.72 -20.36
CA PRO A 218 -4.73 14.52 -21.55
C PRO A 218 -5.59 15.80 -21.66
N GLU A 219 -6.73 15.86 -20.95
CA GLU A 219 -7.61 17.03 -20.94
C GLU A 219 -7.03 18.17 -20.09
N GLU A 220 -6.28 17.83 -19.03
CA GLU A 220 -5.56 18.78 -18.18
C GLU A 220 -4.09 18.35 -17.98
N PRO A 221 -3.21 18.50 -19.00
CA PRO A 221 -1.85 17.96 -18.94
C PRO A 221 -0.97 18.55 -17.83
N GLY A 222 -1.31 19.74 -17.34
CA GLY A 222 -0.61 20.41 -16.25
C GLY A 222 -1.08 20.04 -14.84
N ARG A 223 -2.16 19.24 -14.70
CA ARG A 223 -2.86 18.99 -13.41
C ARG A 223 -1.93 18.52 -12.29
N TYR A 224 -0.93 17.69 -12.60
CA TYR A 224 -0.05 17.08 -11.61
C TYR A 224 1.36 17.69 -11.53
N ARG A 225 1.61 18.82 -12.19
CA ARG A 225 2.93 19.47 -12.16
C ARG A 225 3.35 19.82 -10.73
N ASP A 226 2.46 20.45 -9.95
CA ASP A 226 2.74 20.80 -8.55
C ASP A 226 3.07 19.59 -7.68
N LEU A 227 2.45 18.44 -7.98
CA LEU A 227 2.71 17.19 -7.27
C LEU A 227 4.08 16.61 -7.66
N VAL A 228 4.46 16.68 -8.94
CA VAL A 228 5.80 16.25 -9.38
C VAL A 228 6.87 17.19 -8.85
N ASP A 229 6.61 18.49 -8.85
CA ASP A 229 7.53 19.50 -8.30
C ASP A 229 7.70 19.35 -6.79
N SER A 230 6.65 18.97 -6.04
CA SER A 230 6.79 18.70 -4.61
C SER A 230 7.77 17.57 -4.30
N LEU A 231 7.86 16.59 -5.20
CA LEU A 231 8.81 15.48 -5.12
C LEU A 231 10.20 15.90 -5.58
N ILE A 232 10.35 16.50 -6.76
CA ILE A 232 11.67 16.72 -7.37
C ILE A 232 12.33 18.01 -6.87
N ASN A 233 11.54 19.06 -6.70
CA ASN A 233 12.02 20.43 -6.54
C ASN A 233 11.84 21.00 -5.13
N PHE A 234 10.80 20.56 -4.40
CA PHE A 234 10.48 21.11 -3.07
C PHE A 234 10.82 20.16 -1.92
N GLY A 235 11.74 19.23 -2.16
CA GLY A 235 12.46 18.50 -1.12
C GLY A 235 11.83 17.18 -0.68
N ASP A 236 10.71 16.74 -1.27
CA ASP A 236 10.08 15.43 -1.00
C ASP A 236 10.08 15.10 0.50
N HIS A 237 9.30 15.89 1.26
CA HIS A 237 9.36 15.90 2.73
C HIS A 237 9.25 14.50 3.35
N TYR A 238 8.48 13.61 2.72
CA TYR A 238 8.21 12.24 3.17
C TYR A 238 9.07 11.18 2.48
N GLN A 239 10.17 11.59 1.83
CA GLN A 239 11.20 10.73 1.23
C GLN A 239 10.61 9.61 0.35
N VAL A 240 9.60 9.95 -0.46
CA VAL A 240 8.99 9.04 -1.43
C VAL A 240 10.03 8.57 -2.45
N LEU A 241 10.89 9.47 -2.94
CA LEU A 241 11.88 9.13 -3.97
C LEU A 241 13.04 8.32 -3.38
N ALA A 242 13.38 8.55 -2.11
CA ALA A 242 14.45 7.81 -1.43
C ALA A 242 14.11 6.32 -1.25
N ASP A 243 12.85 6.01 -0.95
CA ASP A 243 12.38 4.63 -0.73
C ASP A 243 11.80 3.98 -1.99
N TYR A 244 11.64 4.72 -3.10
CA TYR A 244 10.98 4.21 -4.32
C TYR A 244 11.62 2.93 -4.84
N ARG A 245 12.95 2.91 -5.01
CA ARG A 245 13.66 1.75 -5.59
C ARG A 245 13.54 0.52 -4.68
N SER A 246 13.80 0.68 -3.38
CA SER A 246 13.70 -0.43 -2.43
C SER A 246 12.26 -0.95 -2.31
N TYR A 247 11.25 -0.09 -2.47
CA TYR A 247 9.85 -0.49 -2.54
C TYR A 247 9.55 -1.32 -3.79
N VAL A 248 9.97 -0.86 -4.99
CA VAL A 248 9.79 -1.60 -6.25
C VAL A 248 10.46 -2.97 -6.18
N ASP A 249 11.70 -3.03 -5.72
CA ASP A 249 12.44 -4.30 -5.60
C ASP A 249 11.78 -5.24 -4.58
N CYS A 250 11.18 -4.70 -3.52
CA CYS A 250 10.43 -5.48 -2.53
C CYS A 250 9.11 -6.02 -3.12
N GLN A 251 8.43 -5.24 -3.96
CA GLN A 251 7.24 -5.70 -4.69
C GLN A 251 7.56 -6.82 -5.70
N ASP A 252 8.75 -6.82 -6.29
CA ASP A 252 9.21 -7.92 -7.14
C ASP A 252 9.37 -9.22 -6.31
N LYS A 253 9.91 -9.15 -5.09
CA LYS A 253 9.97 -10.29 -4.16
C LYS A 253 8.58 -10.80 -3.76
N VAL A 254 7.59 -9.91 -3.65
CA VAL A 254 6.19 -10.30 -3.42
C VAL A 254 5.68 -11.16 -4.58
N ASP A 255 5.92 -10.75 -5.82
CA ASP A 255 5.54 -11.52 -7.00
C ASP A 255 6.23 -12.90 -7.04
N GLU A 256 7.53 -12.96 -6.72
CA GLU A 256 8.28 -14.22 -6.61
C GLU A 256 7.69 -15.18 -5.57
N LEU A 257 7.30 -14.68 -4.40
CA LEU A 257 6.65 -15.50 -3.37
C LEU A 257 5.24 -15.91 -3.78
N TYR A 258 4.45 -15.01 -4.37
CA TYR A 258 3.05 -15.30 -4.72
C TYR A 258 2.93 -16.41 -5.79
N ARG A 259 3.96 -16.59 -6.64
CA ARG A 259 4.09 -17.74 -7.55
C ARG A 259 4.27 -19.08 -6.83
N ARG A 260 4.62 -19.08 -5.54
CA ARG A 260 4.81 -20.26 -4.68
C ARG A 260 3.65 -20.36 -3.69
N PRO A 261 2.48 -20.86 -4.10
CA PRO A 261 1.25 -20.76 -3.30
C PRO A 261 1.35 -21.51 -1.94
N GLU A 262 2.14 -22.57 -1.85
CA GLU A 262 2.40 -23.30 -0.59
C GLU A 262 3.14 -22.43 0.40
N GLU A 263 4.26 -21.86 -0.02
CA GLU A 263 5.04 -20.97 0.81
C GLU A 263 4.25 -19.72 1.22
N TRP A 264 3.56 -19.08 0.27
CA TRP A 264 2.68 -17.94 0.57
C TRP A 264 1.64 -18.29 1.65
N THR A 265 1.00 -19.45 1.52
CA THR A 265 -0.03 -19.88 2.47
C THR A 265 0.56 -20.18 3.84
N THR A 266 1.73 -20.82 3.90
CA THR A 266 2.44 -21.06 5.16
C THR A 266 2.76 -19.75 5.87
N LYS A 267 3.32 -18.77 5.17
CA LYS A 267 3.63 -17.45 5.75
C LYS A 267 2.37 -16.72 6.23
N ALA A 268 1.27 -16.80 5.47
CA ALA A 268 -0.01 -16.22 5.87
C ALA A 268 -0.59 -16.88 7.13
N MET A 269 -0.46 -18.21 7.27
CA MET A 269 -0.89 -18.94 8.45
C MET A 269 -0.01 -18.61 9.68
N LEU A 270 1.30 -18.45 9.49
CA LEU A 270 2.23 -18.02 10.55
C LEU A 270 1.92 -16.60 11.02
N ASN A 271 1.55 -15.70 10.11
CA ASN A 271 1.02 -14.39 10.49
C ASN A 271 -0.21 -14.58 11.40
N ILE A 272 -1.26 -15.26 10.93
CA ILE A 272 -2.49 -15.46 11.72
C ILE A 272 -2.21 -16.05 13.11
N ALA A 273 -1.37 -17.08 13.19
CA ALA A 273 -1.05 -17.79 14.44
C ALA A 273 -0.34 -16.91 15.47
N ASN A 274 0.47 -15.95 15.02
CA ASN A 274 1.31 -15.12 15.89
C ASN A 274 0.72 -13.73 16.20
N MET A 275 -0.49 -13.43 15.74
CA MET A 275 -1.13 -12.12 15.98
C MET A 275 -1.84 -11.98 17.34
N GLY A 276 -1.79 -12.98 18.22
CA GLY A 276 -2.50 -12.97 19.51
C GLY A 276 -2.13 -11.81 20.43
N TYR A 277 -0.87 -11.37 20.42
CA TYR A 277 -0.37 -10.23 21.20
C TYR A 277 -1.11 -8.91 20.90
N PHE A 278 -1.59 -8.76 19.66
CA PHE A 278 -2.25 -7.55 19.18
C PHE A 278 -3.77 -7.51 19.48
N SER A 279 -4.28 -8.42 20.31
CA SER A 279 -5.64 -8.34 20.82
C SER A 279 -5.83 -7.09 21.68
N SER A 280 -6.94 -6.37 21.48
CA SER A 280 -7.32 -5.25 22.34
C SER A 280 -7.57 -5.68 23.77
N ASP A 281 -7.92 -6.94 24.03
CA ASP A 281 -8.14 -7.46 25.39
C ASP A 281 -6.85 -7.37 26.21
N ARG A 282 -5.70 -7.64 25.59
CA ARG A 282 -4.38 -7.49 26.21
C ARG A 282 -4.09 -6.01 26.52
N THR A 283 -4.37 -5.11 25.58
CA THR A 283 -4.23 -3.66 25.83
C THR A 283 -5.12 -3.19 26.97
N ILE A 284 -6.41 -3.57 26.98
CA ILE A 284 -7.35 -3.18 28.04
C ILE A 284 -6.91 -3.72 29.39
N LYS A 285 -6.40 -4.96 29.44
CA LYS A 285 -5.84 -5.55 30.65
C LYS A 285 -4.64 -4.74 31.17
N GLU A 286 -3.69 -4.38 30.32
CA GLU A 286 -2.52 -3.58 30.72
C GLU A 286 -2.92 -2.18 31.21
N TYR A 287 -3.91 -1.54 30.57
CA TYR A 287 -4.45 -0.26 31.05
C TYR A 287 -5.14 -0.40 32.40
N ALA A 288 -5.94 -1.46 32.58
CA ALA A 288 -6.62 -1.74 33.84
C ALA A 288 -5.64 -1.97 35.00
N GLU A 289 -4.55 -2.70 34.75
CA GLU A 289 -3.54 -3.02 35.76
C GLU A 289 -2.61 -1.83 36.06
N ASN A 290 -2.07 -1.18 35.02
CA ASN A 290 -0.95 -0.25 35.17
C ASN A 290 -1.35 1.22 35.27
N ILE A 291 -2.57 1.59 34.84
CA ILE A 291 -3.01 3.00 34.77
C ILE A 291 -4.29 3.23 35.56
N TRP A 292 -5.34 2.44 35.31
CA TRP A 292 -6.64 2.64 35.94
C TRP A 292 -6.73 2.02 37.33
N HIS A 293 -5.92 0.99 37.59
CA HIS A 293 -5.91 0.21 38.83
C HIS A 293 -7.30 -0.32 39.19
N ILE A 294 -7.95 -1.00 38.23
CA ILE A 294 -9.29 -1.58 38.39
C ILE A 294 -9.28 -3.10 38.25
N ASP A 295 -10.16 -3.76 39.00
CA ASP A 295 -10.36 -5.21 38.96
C ASP A 295 -11.64 -5.60 38.21
N PRO A 296 -11.70 -6.80 37.60
CA PRO A 296 -12.92 -7.32 36.99
C PRO A 296 -14.05 -7.47 38.02
N VAL A 297 -15.19 -6.85 37.77
CA VAL A 297 -16.41 -7.06 38.55
C VAL A 297 -17.19 -8.23 37.96
N ARG A 298 -17.38 -9.29 38.74
CA ARG A 298 -18.35 -10.35 38.39
C ARG A 298 -19.73 -9.89 38.84
N LEU A 299 -20.62 -9.65 37.89
CA LEU A 299 -22.05 -9.40 38.11
C LEU A 299 -22.82 -10.69 38.28
#